data_AF-A0A7W1QSY8-F1
#
_entry.id   AF-A0A7W1QSY8-F1
#
_cell.length_a   1.000
_cell.length_b   1.000
_cell.length_c   1.000
_cell.angle_alpha   90.00
_cell.angle_beta   90.00
_cell.angle_gamma   90.00
#
_symmetry.space_group_name_H-M   'P 1'
#
loop_
_entity.id
_entity.type
_entity.pdbx_description
1 polymer ?
#
loop_
_entity_poly.entity_id
_entity_poly.type
_entity_poly.pdbx_seq_one_letter_code
_entity_poly.pdbx_strand_id
1 'polypeptide(L)'
;MTPLRVHSLHALAYCERLFYLEEVENMRVADGAVYAGRRLHVELAREEDEEEWLTLNLESERWGLTGKIDCVRRRDGAIIPYEHKRGRAARSREGTAETWPSDRLQVIAYAALVEEQTGREVAEGRVRYHADNVLVRVPIDEKARADLTRAVARARELQSTVERPPVTQNERLCVKCSLAPVCLPEEARLAATISETTHVQPERETIRLFPADDDRRTLHVLTQG
;
A
#
# COMPACT_ATOMS: atom_id res chain seq x y z
N MET A 1 7.45 18.96 6.50
CA MET A 1 7.17 17.86 5.55
C MET A 1 5.93 17.14 6.03
N THR A 2 5.00 16.77 5.14
CA THR A 2 3.79 16.04 5.52
C THR A 2 4.15 14.65 6.05
N PRO A 3 3.58 14.17 7.18
CA PRO A 3 3.85 12.84 7.68
C PRO A 3 3.36 11.77 6.70
N LEU A 4 4.12 10.68 6.56
CA LEU A 4 3.75 9.51 5.77
C LEU A 4 2.77 8.65 6.57
N ARG A 5 1.73 8.16 5.91
CA ARG A 5 0.81 7.20 6.53
C ARG A 5 1.51 5.84 6.63
N VAL A 6 1.42 5.12 7.75
CA VAL A 6 2.07 3.79 7.86
C VAL A 6 1.60 2.82 6.77
N HIS A 7 0.33 2.89 6.35
CA HIS A 7 -0.18 2.11 5.23
C HIS A 7 0.58 2.37 3.90
N SER A 8 1.13 3.56 3.69
CA SER A 8 1.93 3.85 2.51
C SER A 8 3.24 3.05 2.52
N LEU A 9 3.82 2.75 3.69
CA LEU A 9 5.01 1.89 3.77
C LEU A 9 4.68 0.44 3.41
N HIS A 10 3.48 -0.05 3.75
CA HIS A 10 2.98 -1.33 3.22
C HIS A 10 2.93 -1.28 1.69
N ALA A 11 2.33 -0.23 1.11
CA ALA A 11 2.26 -0.06 -0.34
C ALA A 11 3.65 -0.01 -0.99
N LEU A 12 4.61 0.68 -0.37
CA LEU A 12 6.00 0.79 -0.84
C LEU A 12 6.68 -0.59 -0.93
N ALA A 13 6.61 -1.36 0.15
CA ALA A 13 7.19 -2.70 0.18
C ALA A 13 6.44 -3.71 -0.71
N TYR A 14 5.18 -3.44 -1.05
CA TYR A 14 4.44 -4.21 -2.05
C TYR A 14 4.89 -3.83 -3.47
N CYS A 15 4.86 -2.55 -3.82
CA CYS A 15 5.28 -2.02 -5.12
C CYS A 15 5.51 -0.51 -5.02
N GLU A 16 6.69 -0.01 -5.43
CA GLU A 16 6.97 1.43 -5.40
C GLU A 16 6.00 2.25 -6.25
N ARG A 17 5.55 1.71 -7.39
CA ARG A 17 4.54 2.37 -8.22
C ARG A 17 3.18 2.41 -7.53
N LEU A 18 2.82 1.40 -6.73
CA LEU A 18 1.61 1.43 -5.91
C LEU A 18 1.70 2.55 -4.86
N PHE A 19 2.82 2.63 -4.14
CA PHE A 19 3.07 3.73 -3.20
C PHE A 19 2.91 5.10 -3.87
N TYR A 20 3.52 5.29 -5.04
CA TYR A 20 3.47 6.57 -5.73
C TYR A 20 2.03 6.95 -6.11
N LEU A 21 1.27 6.01 -6.68
CA LEU A 21 -0.13 6.25 -7.04
C LEU A 21 -1.00 6.59 -5.82
N GLU A 22 -0.82 5.89 -4.69
CA GLU A 22 -1.66 6.10 -3.49
C GLU A 22 -1.26 7.29 -2.63
N GLU A 23 0.05 7.54 -2.48
CA GLU A 23 0.60 8.52 -1.53
C GLU A 23 0.93 9.85 -2.21
N VAL A 24 1.46 9.83 -3.43
CA VAL A 24 1.87 11.04 -4.16
C VAL A 24 0.70 11.56 -4.99
N GLU A 25 0.09 10.68 -5.80
CA GLU A 25 -1.02 11.07 -6.69
C GLU A 25 -2.41 10.93 -6.05
N ASN A 26 -2.49 10.41 -4.83
CA ASN A 26 -3.73 10.25 -4.07
C ASN A 26 -4.83 9.45 -4.80
N MET A 27 -4.45 8.51 -5.66
CA MET A 27 -5.37 7.62 -6.35
C MET A 27 -5.84 6.50 -5.42
N ARG A 28 -7.14 6.19 -5.49
CA ARG A 28 -7.73 5.05 -4.76
C ARG A 28 -8.79 4.38 -5.60
N VAL A 29 -8.70 3.05 -5.69
CA VAL A 29 -9.74 2.20 -6.27
C VAL A 29 -10.06 1.13 -5.24
N ALA A 30 -11.32 1.06 -4.81
CA ALA A 30 -11.78 0.05 -3.88
C ALA A 30 -12.37 -1.12 -4.67
N ASP A 31 -11.78 -2.30 -4.53
CA ASP A 31 -12.28 -3.55 -5.07
C ASP A 31 -12.93 -4.42 -3.98
N GLY A 32 -13.41 -5.61 -4.35
CA GLY A 32 -14.00 -6.55 -3.40
C GLY A 32 -13.05 -6.99 -2.28
N ALA A 33 -11.73 -7.03 -2.52
CA ALA A 33 -10.76 -7.39 -1.49
C ALA A 33 -10.58 -6.26 -0.47
N VAL A 34 -10.54 -5.01 -0.92
CA VAL A 34 -10.49 -3.82 -0.07
C VAL A 34 -11.75 -3.74 0.81
N TYR A 35 -12.93 -3.93 0.24
CA TYR A 35 -14.18 -3.92 1.03
C TYR A 35 -14.24 -5.05 2.05
N ALA A 36 -13.84 -6.26 1.66
CA ALA A 36 -13.79 -7.39 2.58
C ALA A 36 -12.81 -7.16 3.75
N GLY A 37 -11.66 -6.53 3.48
CA GLY A 37 -10.71 -6.15 4.53
C GLY A 37 -11.27 -5.11 5.51
N ARG A 38 -11.95 -4.07 4.99
CA ARG A 38 -12.60 -3.07 5.86
C ARG A 38 -13.68 -3.68 6.75
N ARG A 39 -14.48 -4.59 6.20
CA ARG A 39 -15.54 -5.28 6.97
C ARG A 39 -14.94 -6.09 8.12
N LEU A 40 -13.85 -6.82 7.86
CA LEU A 40 -13.13 -7.58 8.90
C LEU A 40 -12.74 -6.69 10.10
N HIS A 41 -12.15 -5.51 9.86
CA HIS A 41 -11.78 -4.61 10.97
C HIS A 41 -13.00 -4.09 11.75
N VAL A 42 -14.13 -3.84 11.08
CA VAL A 42 -15.37 -3.41 11.75
C VAL A 42 -15.96 -4.53 12.61
N GLU A 43 -15.86 -5.78 12.15
CA GLU A 43 -16.32 -6.96 12.90
C GLU A 43 -15.43 -7.19 14.13
N LEU A 44 -14.10 -7.16 13.98
CA LEU A 44 -13.15 -7.37 15.08
C LEU A 44 -13.26 -6.31 16.18
N ALA A 45 -13.43 -5.03 15.81
CA ALA A 45 -13.60 -3.96 16.78
C ALA A 45 -14.84 -4.11 17.68
N ARG A 46 -15.79 -5.00 17.33
CA ARG A 46 -16.96 -5.31 18.18
C ARG A 46 -16.73 -6.47 19.14
N GLU A 47 -15.73 -7.31 18.86
CA GLU A 47 -15.45 -8.55 19.59
C GLU A 47 -14.31 -8.38 20.60
N GLU A 48 -13.45 -7.38 20.41
CA GLU A 48 -12.27 -7.13 21.23
C GLU A 48 -12.63 -6.47 22.58
N ASP A 49 -12.05 -7.02 23.66
CA ASP A 49 -12.17 -6.49 25.02
C ASP A 49 -11.33 -5.22 25.17
N GLU A 50 -11.97 -4.09 25.48
CA GLU A 50 -11.32 -2.78 25.65
C GLU A 50 -10.25 -2.74 26.76
N GLU A 51 -10.25 -3.70 27.71
CA GLU A 51 -9.20 -3.77 28.74
C GLU A 51 -7.88 -4.35 28.20
N GLU A 52 -7.94 -5.28 27.24
CA GLU A 52 -6.76 -5.92 26.65
C GLU A 52 -6.38 -5.31 25.30
N TRP A 53 -7.35 -4.77 24.55
CA TRP A 53 -7.17 -4.21 23.23
C TRP A 53 -7.22 -2.68 23.25
N LEU A 54 -6.25 -2.07 22.55
CA LEU A 54 -6.11 -0.63 22.44
C LEU A 54 -5.98 -0.24 20.97
N THR A 55 -6.84 0.64 20.50
CA THR A 55 -6.66 1.29 19.20
C THR A 55 -6.09 2.69 19.42
N LEU A 56 -4.89 2.95 18.92
CA LEU A 56 -4.17 4.21 19.06
C LEU A 56 -4.06 4.93 17.72
N ASN A 57 -4.26 6.24 17.71
CA ASN A 57 -3.90 7.10 16.58
C ASN A 57 -2.62 7.83 16.97
N LEU A 58 -1.50 7.44 16.36
CA LEU A 58 -0.18 7.94 16.73
C LEU A 58 0.44 8.71 15.56
N GLU A 59 1.24 9.70 15.93
CA GLU A 59 2.10 10.46 15.04
C GLU A 59 3.50 10.51 15.64
N SER A 60 4.51 10.46 14.79
CA SER A 60 5.91 10.57 15.16
C SER A 60 6.55 11.66 14.32
N GLU A 61 7.08 12.68 14.99
CA GLU A 61 7.87 13.71 14.33
C GLU A 61 9.22 13.15 13.89
N ARG A 62 9.83 12.29 14.71
CA ARG A 62 11.16 11.69 14.44
C ARG A 62 11.16 10.87 13.15
N TRP A 63 10.16 10.02 12.98
CA TRP A 63 10.02 9.19 11.78
C TRP A 63 9.24 9.91 10.67
N GLY A 64 8.53 10.98 11.01
CA GLY A 64 7.57 11.64 10.13
C GLY A 64 6.48 10.67 9.69
N LEU A 65 5.95 9.86 10.61
CA LEU A 65 4.95 8.83 10.36
C LEU A 65 3.66 9.10 11.12
N THR A 66 2.53 8.69 10.56
CA THR A 66 1.24 8.68 11.25
C THR A 66 0.46 7.41 10.93
N GLY A 67 -0.27 6.87 11.90
CA GLY A 67 -1.04 5.65 11.72
C GLY A 67 -2.08 5.41 12.80
N LYS A 68 -3.13 4.69 12.41
CA LYS A 68 -4.07 4.05 13.33
C LYS A 68 -3.60 2.62 13.55
N ILE A 69 -3.42 2.23 14.80
CA ILE A 69 -2.74 1.00 15.20
C ILE A 69 -3.62 0.28 16.20
N ASP A 70 -3.86 -1.00 15.96
CA ASP A 70 -4.45 -1.89 16.97
C ASP A 70 -3.31 -2.53 17.78
N CYS A 71 -3.47 -2.61 19.09
CA CYS A 71 -2.45 -3.04 20.03
C CYS A 71 -3.04 -3.96 21.09
N VAL A 72 -2.26 -4.95 21.52
CA VAL A 72 -2.56 -5.77 22.69
C VAL A 72 -1.74 -5.27 23.87
N ARG A 73 -2.41 -4.95 24.97
CA ARG A 73 -1.79 -4.61 26.25
C ARG A 73 -1.61 -5.87 27.08
N ARG A 74 -0.36 -6.16 27.44
CA ARG A 74 -0.04 -7.25 28.37
C ARG A 74 -0.18 -6.79 29.82
N ARG A 75 -0.36 -7.76 30.74
CA ARG A 75 -0.44 -7.52 32.19
C ARG A 75 0.82 -6.88 32.78
N ASP A 76 1.98 -7.09 32.17
CA ASP A 76 3.24 -6.43 32.53
C ASP A 76 3.34 -4.98 32.02
N GLY A 77 2.29 -4.48 31.33
CA GLY A 77 2.22 -3.15 30.77
C GLY A 77 2.92 -2.99 29.42
N ALA A 78 3.39 -4.08 28.80
CA ALA A 78 3.91 -4.02 27.43
C ALA A 78 2.78 -3.83 26.41
N ILE A 79 2.99 -2.96 25.43
CA ILE A 79 2.07 -2.72 24.32
C ILE A 79 2.65 -3.39 23.08
N ILE A 80 1.90 -4.31 22.49
CA ILE A 80 2.32 -5.07 21.31
C ILE A 80 1.45 -4.65 20.12
N PRO A 81 2.03 -4.00 19.09
CA PRO A 81 1.32 -3.72 17.85
C PRO A 81 0.79 -5.01 17.21
N TYR A 82 -0.45 -4.94 16.75
CA TYR A 82 -1.18 -6.07 16.20
C TYR A 82 -1.85 -5.67 14.88
N GLU A 83 -1.64 -6.47 13.85
CA GLU A 83 -2.24 -6.23 12.52
C GLU A 83 -3.07 -7.44 12.10
N HIS A 84 -4.30 -7.19 11.64
CA HIS A 84 -5.17 -8.23 11.09
C HIS A 84 -5.15 -8.22 9.58
N LYS A 85 -4.95 -9.40 8.98
CA LYS A 85 -4.90 -9.60 7.53
C LYS A 85 -5.90 -10.68 7.14
N ARG A 86 -6.79 -10.33 6.19
CA ARG A 86 -7.75 -11.31 5.64
C ARG A 86 -7.06 -12.45 4.90
N GLY A 87 -5.93 -12.16 4.25
CA GLY A 87 -5.20 -13.11 3.40
C GLY A 87 -4.53 -14.25 4.18
N ARG A 88 -3.82 -15.10 3.44
CA ARG A 88 -2.97 -16.16 3.99
C ARG A 88 -1.58 -15.62 4.30
N ALA A 89 -0.92 -16.21 5.30
CA ALA A 89 0.48 -15.95 5.57
C ALA A 89 1.36 -16.35 4.37
N ALA A 90 2.52 -15.71 4.24
CA ALA A 90 3.57 -16.21 3.38
C ALA A 90 4.07 -17.56 3.91
N ARG A 91 4.75 -18.34 3.06
CA ARG A 91 5.30 -19.65 3.44
C ARG A 91 6.78 -19.70 3.08
N SER A 92 7.59 -20.12 4.05
CA SER A 92 9.00 -20.44 3.82
C SER A 92 9.13 -21.66 2.90
N ARG A 93 10.35 -21.98 2.47
CA ARG A 93 10.63 -23.20 1.68
C ARG A 93 10.25 -24.49 2.43
N GLU A 94 10.25 -24.43 3.76
CA GLU A 94 9.91 -25.54 4.65
C GLU A 94 8.42 -25.56 5.02
N GLY A 95 7.62 -24.63 4.50
CA GLY A 95 6.18 -24.53 4.77
C GLY A 95 5.80 -23.76 6.03
N THR A 96 6.79 -23.26 6.78
CA THR A 96 6.57 -22.43 7.98
C THR A 96 5.90 -21.12 7.59
N ALA A 97 4.91 -20.70 8.38
CA ALA A 97 4.20 -19.45 8.14
C ALA A 97 5.09 -18.24 8.44
N GLU A 98 5.12 -17.28 7.53
CA GLU A 98 5.90 -16.06 7.62
C GLU A 98 5.02 -14.84 7.27
N THR A 99 5.46 -13.66 7.68
CA THR A 99 4.84 -12.42 7.24
C THR A 99 5.24 -12.08 5.81
N TRP A 100 4.32 -11.53 5.03
CA TRP A 100 4.68 -10.85 3.79
C TRP A 100 5.62 -9.67 4.09
N PRO A 101 6.58 -9.33 3.21
CA PRO A 101 7.48 -8.20 3.43
C PRO A 101 6.76 -6.88 3.70
N SER A 102 5.64 -6.63 3.02
CA SER A 102 4.81 -5.43 3.21
C SER A 102 4.13 -5.39 4.58
N ASP A 103 3.56 -6.50 5.03
CA ASP A 103 2.94 -6.62 6.36
C ASP A 103 3.99 -6.50 7.48
N ARG A 104 5.18 -7.09 7.27
CA ARG A 104 6.30 -6.98 8.20
C ARG A 104 6.70 -5.52 8.39
N LEU A 105 6.90 -4.78 7.30
CA LEU A 105 7.29 -3.37 7.36
C LEU A 105 6.22 -2.51 8.03
N GLN A 106 4.94 -2.77 7.75
CA GLN A 106 3.82 -2.07 8.37
C GLN A 106 3.84 -2.21 9.90
N VAL A 107 4.01 -3.43 10.40
CA VAL A 107 4.05 -3.70 11.84
C VAL A 107 5.31 -3.11 12.51
N ILE A 108 6.45 -3.10 11.82
CA ILE A 108 7.67 -2.44 12.30
C ILE A 108 7.44 -0.93 12.45
N ALA A 109 6.79 -0.29 11.47
CA ALA A 109 6.46 1.12 11.54
C ALA A 109 5.51 1.43 12.71
N TYR A 110 4.53 0.55 12.98
CA TYR A 110 3.68 0.68 14.16
C TYR A 110 4.44 0.52 15.48
N ALA A 111 5.37 -0.44 15.57
CA ALA A 111 6.22 -0.59 16.74
C ALA A 111 7.00 0.70 17.01
N ALA A 112 7.60 1.31 15.98
CA ALA A 112 8.32 2.56 16.12
C ALA A 112 7.44 3.72 16.63
N LEU A 113 6.19 3.82 16.17
CA LEU A 113 5.22 4.81 16.68
C LEU A 113 4.88 4.56 18.17
N VAL A 114 4.65 3.31 18.56
CA VAL A 114 4.36 2.94 19.95
C VAL A 114 5.55 3.22 20.86
N GLU A 115 6.77 2.91 20.44
CA GLU A 115 7.99 3.17 21.22
C GLU A 115 8.19 4.65 21.48
N GLU A 116 7.99 5.51 20.47
CA GLU A 116 8.12 6.96 20.63
C GLU A 116 7.06 7.52 21.58
N GLN A 117 5.81 7.07 21.45
CA GLN A 117 4.71 7.55 22.29
C GLN A 117 4.86 7.09 23.75
N THR A 118 5.36 5.88 23.97
CA THR A 118 5.40 5.26 25.31
C THR A 118 6.74 5.42 26.01
N GLY A 119 7.82 5.72 25.28
CA GLY A 119 9.19 5.70 25.77
C GLY A 119 9.68 4.30 26.18
N ARG A 120 9.00 3.23 25.76
CA ARG A 120 9.32 1.84 26.09
C ARG A 120 9.66 1.08 24.83
N GLU A 121 10.65 0.19 24.90
CA GLU A 121 10.97 -0.70 23.80
C GLU A 121 9.84 -1.69 23.52
N VAL A 122 9.56 -1.92 22.24
CA VAL A 122 8.62 -2.92 21.75
C VAL A 122 9.45 -4.04 21.16
N ALA A 123 9.45 -5.21 21.80
CA ALA A 123 10.30 -6.34 21.36
C ALA A 123 9.74 -7.10 20.14
N GLU A 124 8.42 -7.12 19.98
CA GLU A 124 7.74 -7.79 18.88
C GLU A 124 6.48 -7.03 18.46
N GLY A 125 6.12 -7.15 17.19
CA GLY A 125 4.76 -6.94 16.71
C GLY A 125 4.14 -8.24 16.21
N ARG A 126 2.84 -8.24 15.92
CA ARG A 126 2.09 -9.44 15.56
C ARG A 126 1.21 -9.23 14.34
N VAL A 127 1.15 -10.24 13.48
CA VAL A 127 0.23 -10.26 12.32
C VAL A 127 -0.64 -11.51 12.38
N ARG A 128 -1.97 -11.32 12.42
CA ARG A 128 -2.95 -12.40 12.32
C ARG A 128 -3.45 -12.53 10.89
N TYR A 129 -3.15 -13.66 10.26
CA TYR A 129 -3.71 -14.06 8.97
C TYR A 129 -4.95 -14.91 9.19
N HIS A 130 -6.11 -14.41 8.75
CA HIS A 130 -7.40 -15.03 9.03
C HIS A 130 -7.75 -16.16 8.06
N ALA A 131 -7.27 -16.13 6.81
CA ALA A 131 -7.58 -17.19 5.84
C ALA A 131 -6.97 -18.55 6.20
N ASP A 132 -5.90 -18.58 6.99
CA ASP A 132 -5.26 -19.79 7.51
C ASP A 132 -5.21 -19.84 9.04
N ASN A 133 -5.84 -18.86 9.72
CA ASN A 133 -5.87 -18.71 11.17
C ASN A 133 -4.48 -18.79 11.83
N VAL A 134 -3.49 -18.13 11.25
CA VAL A 134 -2.12 -18.12 11.74
C VAL A 134 -1.74 -16.78 12.35
N LEU A 135 -1.08 -16.82 13.51
CA LEU A 135 -0.41 -15.66 14.10
C LEU A 135 1.09 -15.75 13.85
N VAL A 136 1.66 -14.73 13.20
CA VAL A 136 3.10 -14.60 13.00
C VAL A 136 3.63 -13.46 13.87
N ARG A 137 4.73 -13.71 14.57
CA ARG A 137 5.45 -12.70 15.38
C ARG A 137 6.56 -12.08 14.57
N VAL A 138 6.67 -10.76 14.62
CA VAL A 138 7.70 -9.98 13.94
C VAL A 138 8.64 -9.42 15.01
N PRO A 139 9.91 -9.87 15.07
CA PRO A 139 10.88 -9.29 16.00
C PRO A 139 11.21 -7.85 15.58
N ILE A 140 11.30 -6.95 16.57
CA ILE A 140 11.68 -5.55 16.38
C ILE A 140 13.12 -5.37 16.85
N ASP A 141 14.04 -5.96 16.08
CA ASP A 141 15.47 -5.89 16.31
C ASP A 141 16.13 -4.72 15.55
N GLU A 142 17.44 -4.59 15.66
CA GLU A 142 18.19 -3.55 14.95
C GLU A 142 18.03 -3.65 13.42
N LYS A 143 17.87 -4.86 12.89
CA LYS A 143 17.61 -5.06 11.46
C LYS A 143 16.23 -4.49 11.08
N ALA A 144 15.19 -4.73 11.87
CA ALA A 144 13.87 -4.13 11.66
C ALA A 144 13.93 -2.59 11.65
N ARG A 145 14.68 -1.98 12.58
CA ARG A 145 14.88 -0.53 12.64
C ARG A 145 15.61 0.02 11.41
N ALA A 146 16.65 -0.68 10.97
CA ALA A 146 17.37 -0.34 9.76
C ALA A 146 16.48 -0.49 8.50
N ASP A 147 15.65 -1.52 8.43
CA ASP A 147 14.69 -1.74 7.34
C ASP A 147 13.68 -0.58 7.26
N LEU A 148 13.13 -0.15 8.41
CA LEU A 148 12.22 0.99 8.49
C LEU A 148 12.91 2.28 8.03
N THR A 149 14.12 2.53 8.50
CA THR A 149 14.91 3.72 8.12
C THR A 149 15.09 3.82 6.61
N ARG A 150 15.47 2.69 5.96
CA ARG A 150 15.62 2.65 4.50
C ARG A 150 14.29 2.85 3.77
N ALA A 151 13.21 2.24 4.27
CA ALA A 151 11.90 2.40 3.67
C ALA A 151 11.38 3.83 3.75
N VAL A 152 11.54 4.50 4.90
CA VAL A 152 11.16 5.91 5.07
C VAL A 152 11.99 6.79 4.14
N ALA A 153 13.30 6.60 4.07
CA ALA A 153 14.16 7.36 3.15
C ALA A 153 13.69 7.18 1.68
N ARG A 154 13.44 5.94 1.25
CA ARG A 154 12.96 5.65 -0.10
C ARG A 154 11.59 6.26 -0.39
N ALA A 155 10.65 6.20 0.57
CA ALA A 155 9.36 6.85 0.46
C ALA A 155 9.50 8.37 0.27
N ARG A 156 10.44 9.02 0.95
CA ARG A 156 10.70 10.46 0.81
C ARG A 156 11.30 10.81 -0.54
N GLU A 157 12.23 10.00 -1.06
CA GLU A 157 12.75 10.16 -2.43
C GLU A 157 11.60 10.12 -3.44
N LEU A 158 10.73 9.12 -3.33
CA LEU A 158 9.57 8.96 -4.21
C LEU A 158 8.55 10.10 -4.08
N GLN A 159 8.38 10.69 -2.90
CA GLN A 159 7.53 11.89 -2.73
C GLN A 159 8.13 13.15 -3.38
N SER A 160 9.45 13.19 -3.59
CA SER A 160 10.13 14.36 -4.15
C SER A 160 10.23 14.36 -5.68
N THR A 161 9.92 13.23 -6.33
CA THR A 161 9.94 13.10 -7.79
C THR A 161 8.55 13.35 -8.39
N VAL A 162 8.54 13.81 -9.65
CA VAL A 162 7.33 13.93 -10.48
C VAL A 162 7.13 12.73 -11.40
N GLU A 163 8.15 11.88 -11.51
CA GLU A 163 8.12 10.69 -12.35
C GLU A 163 7.61 9.48 -11.56
N ARG A 164 6.56 8.82 -12.08
CA ARG A 164 6.08 7.56 -11.53
C ARG A 164 7.17 6.49 -11.63
N PRO A 165 7.49 5.75 -10.55
CA PRO A 165 8.36 4.59 -10.61
C PRO A 165 7.89 3.59 -11.67
N PRO A 166 8.81 2.83 -12.30
CA PRO A 166 8.42 1.84 -13.30
C PRO A 166 7.49 0.79 -12.70
N VAL A 167 6.69 0.13 -13.56
CA VAL A 167 5.89 -1.01 -13.14
C VAL A 167 6.82 -2.10 -12.61
N THR A 168 6.43 -2.73 -11.50
CA THR A 168 7.21 -3.84 -10.93
C THR A 168 7.42 -4.96 -11.94
N GLN A 169 8.64 -5.52 -11.93
CA GLN A 169 9.02 -6.69 -12.72
C GLN A 169 8.32 -7.96 -12.22
N ASN A 170 7.84 -7.98 -10.97
CA ASN A 170 7.06 -9.10 -10.45
C ASN A 170 5.58 -8.96 -10.82
N GLU A 171 5.24 -9.47 -12.00
CA GLU A 171 3.88 -9.40 -12.56
C GLU A 171 2.80 -9.99 -11.65
N ARG A 172 3.15 -10.97 -10.80
CA ARG A 172 2.20 -11.62 -9.88
C ARG A 172 1.58 -10.64 -8.88
N LEU A 173 2.27 -9.55 -8.56
CA LEU A 173 1.75 -8.48 -7.70
C LEU A 173 0.66 -7.68 -8.41
N CYS A 174 0.75 -7.53 -9.73
CA CYS A 174 -0.21 -6.75 -10.50
C CYS A 174 -1.57 -7.45 -10.59
N VAL A 175 -1.59 -8.79 -10.64
CA VAL A 175 -2.81 -9.61 -10.80
C VAL A 175 -3.89 -9.34 -9.74
N LYS A 176 -3.48 -9.03 -8.50
CA LYS A 176 -4.39 -8.76 -7.38
C LYS A 176 -4.28 -7.33 -6.84
N CYS A 177 -3.60 -6.45 -7.56
CA CYS A 177 -3.47 -5.06 -7.17
C CYS A 177 -4.77 -4.32 -7.49
N SER A 178 -5.37 -3.69 -6.47
CA SER A 178 -6.61 -2.91 -6.62
C SER A 178 -6.46 -1.73 -7.60
N LEU A 179 -5.24 -1.22 -7.75
CA LEU A 179 -4.91 -0.14 -8.69
C LEU A 179 -4.45 -0.63 -10.06
N ALA A 180 -4.40 -1.93 -10.34
CA ALA A 180 -4.09 -2.43 -11.69
C ALA A 180 -4.95 -1.79 -12.81
N PRO A 181 -6.28 -1.58 -12.63
CA PRO A 181 -7.12 -0.94 -13.66
C PRO A 181 -6.75 0.50 -14.02
N VAL A 182 -6.04 1.21 -13.13
CA VAL A 182 -5.60 2.60 -13.38
C VAL A 182 -4.08 2.71 -13.59
N CYS A 183 -3.33 1.77 -13.03
CA CYS A 183 -1.89 1.63 -13.24
C CYS A 183 -1.59 1.16 -14.68
N LEU A 184 -2.48 0.35 -15.25
CA LEU A 184 -2.39 -0.24 -16.59
C LEU A 184 -1.02 -0.90 -16.80
N PRO A 185 -0.69 -1.95 -16.02
CA PRO A 185 0.67 -2.48 -15.94
C PRO A 185 1.17 -3.04 -17.27
N GLU A 186 0.31 -3.70 -18.05
CA GLU A 186 0.70 -4.29 -19.35
C GLU A 186 0.90 -3.21 -20.40
N GLU A 187 0.01 -2.22 -20.46
CA GLU A 187 0.09 -1.08 -21.37
C GLU A 187 1.32 -0.22 -21.04
N ALA A 188 1.60 0.01 -19.75
CA ALA A 188 2.77 0.75 -19.31
C ALA A 188 4.08 0.02 -19.65
N ARG A 189 4.13 -1.32 -19.52
CA ARG A 189 5.28 -2.11 -19.98
C ARG A 189 5.43 -2.04 -21.50
N LEU A 190 4.34 -2.19 -22.25
CA LEU A 190 4.36 -2.09 -23.72
C LEU A 190 4.84 -0.71 -24.18
N ALA A 191 4.36 0.36 -23.55
CA ALA A 191 4.78 1.73 -23.85
C ALA A 191 6.28 1.94 -23.60
N ALA A 192 6.82 1.36 -22.52
CA ALA A 192 8.26 1.39 -22.25
C ALA A 192 9.05 0.64 -23.34
N THR A 193 8.65 -0.59 -23.68
CA THR A 193 9.30 -1.38 -24.75
C THR A 193 9.27 -0.66 -26.10
N ILE A 194 8.13 -0.06 -26.44
CA ILE A 194 7.99 0.74 -27.66
C ILE A 194 8.95 1.94 -27.63
N SER A 195 9.04 2.64 -26.51
CA SER A 195 9.91 3.82 -26.38
C SER A 195 11.40 3.46 -26.46
N GLU A 196 11.79 2.33 -25.88
CA GLU A 196 13.17 1.81 -25.96
C GLU A 196 13.54 1.33 -27.37
N THR A 197 12.62 0.65 -28.06
CA THR A 197 12.84 0.14 -29.43
C THR A 197 12.81 1.26 -30.48
N THR A 198 12.21 2.41 -30.14
CA THR A 198 12.06 3.57 -31.04
C THR A 198 13.15 4.62 -30.79
N HIS A 199 14.42 4.25 -30.96
CA HIS A 199 15.49 5.24 -31.26
C HIS A 199 15.35 5.84 -32.68
N VAL A 200 14.15 5.82 -33.27
CA VAL A 200 13.85 6.36 -34.60
C VAL A 200 12.52 7.12 -34.57
N GLN A 201 12.68 8.44 -34.47
CA GLN A 201 11.80 9.56 -34.82
C GLN A 201 10.50 9.85 -34.03
N PRO A 202 10.30 11.11 -33.62
CA PRO A 202 9.14 11.58 -32.88
C PRO A 202 7.98 11.95 -33.83
N GLU A 203 7.46 11.00 -34.59
CA GLU A 203 6.22 11.21 -35.36
C GLU A 203 5.39 9.92 -35.38
N ARG A 204 5.03 9.42 -34.20
CA ARG A 204 3.80 8.62 -34.11
C ARG A 204 2.66 9.61 -33.97
N GLU A 205 2.14 10.04 -35.12
CA GLU A 205 0.85 10.71 -35.21
C GLU A 205 -0.14 9.85 -34.41
N THR A 206 -0.49 10.34 -33.21
CA THR A 206 -1.45 9.67 -32.34
C THR A 206 -2.71 9.47 -33.16
N ILE A 207 -3.08 8.22 -33.42
CA ILE A 207 -4.31 7.90 -34.12
C ILE A 207 -5.43 8.56 -33.32
N ARG A 208 -6.02 9.63 -33.87
CA ARG A 208 -7.18 10.26 -33.25
C ARG A 208 -8.32 9.27 -33.36
N LEU A 209 -8.72 8.70 -32.22
CA LEU A 209 -9.93 7.88 -32.10
C LEU A 209 -11.20 8.73 -32.03
N PHE A 210 -11.07 10.05 -32.16
CA PHE A 210 -12.23 10.90 -32.41
C PHE A 210 -12.84 10.53 -33.76
N PRO A 211 -14.18 10.52 -33.87
CA PRO A 211 -14.83 10.49 -35.17
C PRO A 211 -14.20 11.56 -36.06
N ALA A 212 -14.08 11.27 -37.36
CA ALA A 212 -13.68 12.29 -38.33
C ALA A 212 -14.56 13.54 -38.16
N ASP A 213 -13.96 14.73 -38.31
CA ASP A 213 -14.74 15.96 -38.32
C ASP A 213 -15.84 15.81 -39.38
N ASP A 214 -17.09 15.96 -38.94
CA ASP A 214 -18.23 15.82 -39.83
C ASP A 214 -18.37 17.11 -40.65
N ASP A 215 -17.82 17.10 -41.86
CA ASP A 215 -17.89 18.23 -42.80
C ASP A 215 -19.33 18.54 -43.28
N ARG A 216 -20.32 17.72 -42.88
CA ARG A 216 -21.73 17.97 -43.23
C ARG A 216 -22.27 19.11 -42.39
N ARG A 217 -22.99 20.03 -43.05
CA ARG A 217 -23.70 21.12 -42.36
C ARG A 217 -24.86 20.55 -41.54
N THR A 218 -24.85 20.80 -40.24
CA THR A 218 -26.00 20.51 -39.38
C THR A 218 -27.17 21.41 -39.79
N LEU A 219 -28.25 20.82 -40.29
CA LEU A 219 -29.47 21.53 -40.65
C LEU A 219 -30.52 21.30 -39.56
N HIS A 220 -30.78 22.32 -38.75
CA HIS A 220 -31.86 22.29 -37.78
C HIS A 220 -33.18 22.67 -38.48
N VAL A 221 -34.05 21.69 -38.69
CA VAL A 221 -35.41 21.93 -39.19
C VAL A 221 -36.29 22.38 -38.02
N LEU A 222 -36.64 23.66 -37.99
CA LEU A 222 -37.34 24.28 -36.87
C LEU A 222 -38.87 24.26 -37.01
N THR A 223 -39.41 23.76 -38.13
CA THR A 223 -40.85 23.70 -38.40
C THR A 223 -41.21 22.46 -39.21
N GLN A 224 -42.40 21.88 -38.95
CA GLN A 224 -42.95 20.83 -39.83
C GLN A 224 -43.31 21.44 -41.19
N GLY A 225 -42.99 20.69 -42.25
CA GLY A 225 -43.40 21.00 -43.62
C GLY A 225 -44.88 20.75 -43.88
#